data_AF-A0A1I1M9D4-F1
#
_entry.id   AF-A0A1I1M9D4-F1
#
_cell.length_a   1.000
_cell.length_b   1.000
_cell.length_c   1.000
_cell.angle_alpha   90.00
_cell.angle_beta   90.00
_cell.angle_gamma   90.00
#
_symmetry.space_group_name_H-M   'P 1'
#
loop_
_entity.id
_entity.type
_entity.pdbx_description
1 polymer ?
#
loop_
_entity_poly.entity_id
_entity_poly.type
_entity_poly.pdbx_seq_one_letter_code
_entity_poly.pdbx_strand_id
1 'polypeptide(L)'
;MANTEYFKGIGNIKFEGKESDNPLAFKYYNPDQVVAGKTMKEWFKFSIAYWHTFCGQGSDPFGPGTQKFAWDQSSDPIQAAKDKADAAFEFIGKMGFDYFCFHDFDLIQEGATFSESEARLETITDYIKGKQAESGVKLLWGTANCFSNPRYMNGASTNPDFNVVARAGGQVKLAIDAT
;
A
#
# COMPACT_ATOMS: atom_id res chain seq x y z
N MET A 1 14.42 -0.99 -12.17
CA MET A 1 13.33 -0.69 -13.13
C MET A 1 12.39 -1.88 -13.20
N ALA A 2 11.10 -1.70 -12.87
CA ALA A 2 10.09 -2.74 -13.00
C ALA A 2 10.01 -3.21 -14.47
N ASN A 3 9.93 -4.53 -14.69
CA ASN A 3 9.91 -5.10 -16.05
C ASN A 3 8.58 -4.86 -16.78
N THR A 4 7.59 -4.23 -16.14
CA THR A 4 6.23 -4.04 -16.69
C THR A 4 5.66 -2.70 -16.27
N GLU A 5 5.07 -1.98 -17.22
CA GLU A 5 4.25 -0.78 -16.98
C GLU A 5 2.77 -1.19 -16.85
N TYR A 6 2.18 -0.94 -15.69
CA TYR A 6 0.79 -1.28 -15.37
C TYR A 6 -0.19 -0.17 -15.79
N PHE A 7 0.17 1.10 -15.65
CA PHE A 7 -0.69 2.25 -15.98
C PHE A 7 -0.35 2.82 -17.36
N LYS A 8 -0.51 1.98 -18.40
CA LYS A 8 -0.15 2.31 -19.79
C LYS A 8 -0.86 3.55 -20.30
N GLY A 9 -0.12 4.43 -20.96
CA GLY A 9 -0.64 5.68 -21.50
C GLY A 9 -0.85 6.79 -20.46
N ILE A 10 -0.58 6.52 -19.17
CA ILE A 10 -0.61 7.51 -18.10
C ILE A 10 0.83 7.93 -17.80
N GLY A 11 1.17 9.18 -18.10
CA GLY A 11 2.44 9.78 -17.70
C GLY A 11 2.38 10.35 -16.28
N ASN A 12 3.43 11.08 -15.88
CA ASN A 12 3.41 11.82 -14.62
C ASN A 12 2.31 12.90 -14.65
N ILE A 13 1.49 12.95 -13.59
CA ILE A 13 0.41 13.92 -13.43
C ILE A 13 1.01 15.27 -13.06
N LYS A 14 0.82 16.27 -13.92
CA LYS A 14 1.41 17.61 -13.78
C LYS A 14 0.40 18.61 -13.26
N PHE A 15 0.89 19.71 -12.70
CA PHE A 15 0.07 20.88 -12.43
C PHE A 15 -0.14 21.70 -13.71
N GLU A 16 -1.40 22.02 -14.03
CA GLU A 16 -1.78 22.83 -15.19
C GLU A 16 -2.63 24.07 -14.81
N GLY A 17 -3.00 24.18 -13.52
CA GLY A 17 -3.78 25.32 -13.01
C GLY A 17 -5.28 25.16 -13.17
N LYS A 18 -6.03 26.04 -12.49
CA LYS A 18 -7.48 25.94 -12.29
C LYS A 18 -8.33 26.03 -13.57
N GLU A 19 -7.78 26.56 -14.65
CA GLU A 19 -8.48 26.71 -15.94
C GLU A 19 -8.28 25.50 -16.86
N SER A 20 -7.44 24.52 -16.48
CA SER A 20 -7.21 23.30 -17.26
C SER A 20 -8.44 22.38 -17.27
N ASP A 21 -8.80 21.91 -18.46
CA ASP A 21 -9.83 20.90 -18.70
C ASP A 21 -9.26 19.47 -18.77
N ASN A 22 -7.94 19.29 -18.77
CA ASN A 22 -7.29 17.99 -18.82
C ASN A 22 -7.59 17.20 -17.53
N PRO A 23 -8.36 16.11 -17.55
CA PRO A 23 -8.70 15.37 -16.33
C PRO A 23 -7.49 14.75 -15.62
N LEU A 24 -6.38 14.54 -16.33
CA LEU A 24 -5.13 13.93 -15.82
C LEU A 24 -4.06 14.98 -15.47
N ALA A 25 -4.50 16.11 -14.92
CA ALA A 25 -3.65 17.16 -14.39
C ALA A 25 -4.18 17.70 -13.06
N PHE A 26 -3.28 18.14 -12.19
CA PHE A 26 -3.64 18.88 -10.98
C PHE A 26 -4.03 20.32 -11.33
N LYS A 27 -5.17 20.78 -10.79
CA LYS A 27 -5.68 22.14 -10.98
C LYS A 27 -5.22 23.09 -9.88
N TYR A 28 -4.94 22.53 -8.71
CA TYR A 28 -4.64 23.28 -7.48
C TYR A 28 -3.38 22.79 -6.77
N TYR A 29 -3.09 21.50 -6.85
CA TYR A 29 -1.87 20.95 -6.25
C TYR A 29 -0.66 21.24 -7.15
N ASN A 30 0.10 22.26 -6.79
CA ASN A 30 1.43 22.51 -7.31
C ASN A 30 2.44 22.13 -6.21
N PRO A 31 3.20 21.03 -6.35
CA PRO A 31 4.08 20.54 -5.29
C PRO A 31 5.12 21.57 -4.85
N ASP A 32 5.57 22.45 -5.75
CA ASP A 32 6.62 23.44 -5.51
C ASP A 32 6.08 24.80 -5.04
N GLN A 33 4.76 24.99 -5.03
CA GLN A 33 4.16 26.26 -4.60
C GLN A 33 4.40 26.46 -3.10
N VAL A 34 5.08 27.55 -2.75
CA VAL A 34 5.30 27.96 -1.36
C VAL A 34 4.04 28.60 -0.80
N VAL A 35 3.55 28.06 0.31
CA VAL A 35 2.43 28.58 1.09
C VAL A 35 2.89 28.75 2.53
N ALA A 36 2.86 29.97 3.04
CA ALA A 36 3.29 30.29 4.41
C ALA A 36 4.68 29.71 4.78
N GLY A 37 5.64 29.76 3.84
CA GLY A 37 7.04 29.38 4.08
C GLY A 37 7.38 27.89 3.91
N LYS A 38 6.43 27.04 3.49
CA LYS A 38 6.67 25.64 3.10
C LYS A 38 6.02 25.34 1.76
N THR A 39 6.56 24.40 1.00
CA THR A 39 5.92 23.96 -0.25
C THR A 39 4.61 23.21 0.06
N MET A 40 3.69 23.17 -0.89
CA MET A 40 2.47 22.37 -0.74
C MET A 40 2.81 20.90 -0.45
N LYS A 41 3.84 20.38 -1.10
CA LYS A 41 4.34 19.01 -0.88
C LYS A 41 4.72 18.76 0.59
N GLU A 42 5.38 19.71 1.24
CA GLU A 42 5.75 19.65 2.66
C GLU A 42 4.55 19.76 3.60
N TRP A 43 3.53 20.54 3.24
CA TRP A 43 2.30 20.68 4.02
C TRP A 43 1.44 19.42 3.97
N PHE A 44 1.17 18.93 2.75
CA PHE A 44 0.19 17.86 2.56
C PHE A 44 0.76 16.49 2.86
N LYS A 45 2.04 16.23 2.51
CA LYS A 45 2.67 14.91 2.66
C LYS A 45 1.74 13.76 2.20
N PHE A 46 1.18 13.91 1.00
CA PHE A 46 0.21 12.93 0.50
C PHE A 46 0.76 11.52 0.52
N SER A 47 -0.07 10.60 1.01
CA SER A 47 0.23 9.18 1.15
C SER A 47 -0.82 8.34 0.44
N ILE A 48 -0.38 7.30 -0.28
CA ILE A 48 -1.26 6.32 -0.91
C ILE A 48 -1.56 5.18 0.07
N ALA A 49 -2.84 4.92 0.29
CA ALA A 49 -3.34 3.80 1.09
C ALA A 49 -3.27 2.50 0.29
N TYR A 50 -2.35 1.60 0.66
CA TYR A 50 -2.06 0.39 -0.10
C TYR A 50 -3.29 -0.54 -0.24
N TRP A 51 -4.06 -0.71 0.84
CA TRP A 51 -5.26 -1.55 0.87
C TRP A 51 -6.32 -1.14 -0.16
N HIS A 52 -6.66 0.16 -0.24
CA HIS A 52 -7.69 0.62 -1.17
C HIS A 52 -7.20 0.65 -2.61
N THR A 53 -5.96 1.11 -2.84
CA THR A 53 -5.47 1.33 -4.20
C THR A 53 -5.06 0.04 -4.89
N PHE A 54 -4.47 -0.92 -4.16
CA PHE A 54 -3.85 -2.09 -4.77
C PHE A 54 -4.46 -3.44 -4.35
N CYS A 55 -5.34 -3.47 -3.36
CA CYS A 55 -5.98 -4.71 -2.87
C CYS A 55 -7.51 -4.70 -3.03
N GLY A 56 -8.16 -3.54 -2.93
CA GLY A 56 -9.62 -3.41 -2.99
C GLY A 56 -10.18 -3.72 -4.38
N GLN A 57 -10.75 -4.90 -4.57
CA GLN A 57 -11.34 -5.32 -5.85
C GLN A 57 -12.81 -4.89 -6.05
N GLY A 58 -13.34 -4.04 -5.17
CA GLY A 58 -14.69 -3.49 -5.27
C GLY A 58 -15.82 -4.46 -4.93
N SER A 59 -15.55 -5.46 -4.07
CA SER A 59 -16.61 -6.27 -3.47
C SER A 59 -17.36 -5.47 -2.40
N ASP A 60 -18.60 -5.88 -2.13
CA ASP A 60 -19.41 -5.34 -1.06
C ASP A 60 -20.23 -6.47 -0.39
N PRO A 61 -21.01 -6.19 0.67
CA PRO A 61 -21.82 -7.23 1.33
C PRO A 61 -22.91 -7.87 0.45
N PHE A 62 -23.17 -7.33 -0.73
CA PHE A 62 -24.25 -7.71 -1.65
C PHE A 62 -23.73 -8.28 -2.98
N GLY A 63 -22.42 -8.24 -3.25
CA GLY A 63 -21.87 -8.67 -4.53
C GLY A 63 -20.35 -8.92 -4.55
N PRO A 64 -19.87 -9.71 -5.52
CA PRO A 64 -18.45 -10.02 -5.66
C PRO A 64 -17.65 -8.81 -6.18
N GLY A 65 -16.32 -8.93 -6.11
CA GLY A 65 -15.40 -7.94 -6.69
C GLY A 65 -15.62 -7.76 -8.19
N THR A 66 -15.44 -6.52 -8.64
CA THR A 66 -15.64 -6.10 -10.03
C THR A 66 -14.32 -5.80 -10.75
N GLN A 67 -13.25 -5.53 -10.00
CA GLN A 67 -11.96 -5.13 -10.53
C GLN A 67 -11.04 -6.34 -10.67
N LYS A 68 -10.31 -6.40 -11.81
CA LYS A 68 -9.30 -7.42 -12.09
C LYS A 68 -7.98 -6.72 -12.35
N PHE A 69 -7.13 -6.66 -11.33
CA PHE A 69 -5.87 -5.95 -11.42
C PHE A 69 -4.80 -6.77 -12.15
N ALA A 70 -4.04 -6.11 -13.03
CA ALA A 70 -2.97 -6.74 -13.81
C ALA A 70 -1.79 -7.22 -12.94
N TRP A 71 -1.60 -6.61 -11.76
CA TRP A 71 -0.58 -7.02 -10.78
C TRP A 71 -1.03 -8.17 -9.86
N ASP A 72 -2.26 -8.65 -10.00
CA ASP A 72 -2.86 -9.65 -9.10
C ASP A 72 -3.23 -10.94 -9.86
N GLN A 73 -2.35 -11.36 -10.79
CA GLN A 73 -2.58 -12.52 -11.66
C GLN A 73 -1.78 -13.77 -11.25
N SER A 74 -0.66 -13.60 -10.55
CA SER A 74 0.17 -14.72 -10.11
C SER A 74 -0.51 -15.52 -8.99
N SER A 75 -0.44 -16.85 -9.08
CA SER A 75 -0.87 -17.74 -7.99
C SER A 75 0.20 -17.94 -6.92
N ASP A 76 1.46 -17.56 -7.18
CA ASP A 76 2.51 -17.50 -6.17
C ASP A 76 2.37 -16.21 -5.36
N PRO A 77 2.11 -16.29 -4.03
CA PRO A 77 1.95 -15.12 -3.17
C PRO A 77 3.14 -14.16 -3.18
N ILE A 78 4.36 -14.66 -3.33
CA ILE A 78 5.56 -13.80 -3.34
C ILE A 78 5.64 -13.03 -4.65
N GLN A 79 5.41 -13.69 -5.78
CA GLN A 79 5.40 -13.01 -7.07
C GLN A 79 4.24 -12.00 -7.17
N ALA A 80 3.03 -12.36 -6.72
CA ALA A 80 1.89 -11.44 -6.69
C ALA A 80 2.17 -10.20 -5.82
N ALA A 81 2.82 -10.37 -4.67
CA ALA A 81 3.23 -9.27 -3.81
C ALA A 81 4.26 -8.35 -4.48
N LYS A 82 5.23 -8.91 -5.21
CA LYS A 82 6.22 -8.13 -5.97
C LYS A 82 5.60 -7.36 -7.13
N ASP A 83 4.71 -8.00 -7.89
CA ASP A 83 3.96 -7.36 -8.99
C ASP A 83 3.12 -6.19 -8.46
N LYS A 84 2.46 -6.38 -7.32
CA LYS A 84 1.70 -5.33 -6.63
C LYS A 84 2.58 -4.19 -6.13
N ALA A 85 3.77 -4.50 -5.59
CA ALA A 85 4.75 -3.47 -5.23
C ALA A 85 5.25 -2.70 -6.47
N ASP A 86 5.48 -3.37 -7.61
CA ASP A 86 5.83 -2.71 -8.86
C ASP A 86 4.75 -1.72 -9.31
N ALA A 87 3.50 -2.16 -9.34
CA ALA A 87 2.36 -1.30 -9.66
C ALA A 87 2.22 -0.13 -8.65
N ALA A 88 2.44 -0.40 -7.36
CA ALA A 88 2.32 0.61 -6.32
C ALA A 88 3.34 1.74 -6.49
N PHE A 89 4.61 1.39 -6.68
CA PHE A 89 5.68 2.39 -6.84
C PHE A 89 5.60 3.11 -8.19
N GLU A 90 5.11 2.45 -9.25
CA GLU A 90 4.77 3.12 -10.50
C GLU A 90 3.66 4.18 -10.29
N PHE A 91 2.56 3.79 -9.64
CA PHE A 91 1.43 4.69 -9.39
C PHE A 91 1.83 5.89 -8.55
N ILE A 92 2.50 5.66 -7.41
CA ILE A 92 2.95 6.73 -6.52
C ILE A 92 3.89 7.70 -7.25
N GLY A 93 4.83 7.16 -8.05
CA GLY A 93 5.73 7.96 -8.87
C GLY A 93 5.00 8.80 -9.92
N LYS A 94 4.04 8.21 -10.65
CA LYS A 94 3.22 8.92 -11.64
C LYS A 94 2.36 10.02 -11.00
N MET A 95 1.86 9.82 -9.79
CA MET A 95 1.12 10.84 -9.04
C MET A 95 2.02 11.95 -8.47
N GLY A 96 3.35 11.75 -8.40
CA GLY A 96 4.29 12.71 -7.83
C GLY A 96 4.20 12.82 -6.31
N PHE A 97 3.75 11.77 -5.63
CA PHE A 97 3.65 11.70 -4.17
C PHE A 97 4.84 10.99 -3.55
N ASP A 98 5.05 11.25 -2.26
CA ASP A 98 6.25 10.78 -1.55
C ASP A 98 5.97 9.63 -0.61
N TYR A 99 4.71 9.39 -0.24
CA TYR A 99 4.39 8.48 0.86
C TYR A 99 3.41 7.38 0.47
N PHE A 100 3.50 6.27 1.19
CA PHE A 100 2.48 5.23 1.24
C PHE A 100 2.27 4.74 2.66
N CYS A 101 1.16 4.03 2.86
CA CYS A 101 0.78 3.39 4.12
C CYS A 101 0.25 2.00 3.84
N PHE A 102 0.50 1.04 4.74
CA PHE A 102 0.06 -0.35 4.57
C PHE A 102 -0.41 -0.98 5.88
N HIS A 103 -1.27 -1.99 5.79
CA HIS A 103 -1.32 -3.09 6.76
C HIS A 103 -0.39 -4.20 6.29
N ASP A 104 0.23 -4.90 7.22
CA ASP A 104 1.11 -6.06 6.98
C ASP A 104 0.64 -6.95 5.82
N PHE A 105 -0.60 -7.46 5.89
CA PHE A 105 -1.15 -8.37 4.88
C PHE A 105 -1.75 -7.69 3.65
N ASP A 106 -1.67 -6.36 3.56
CA ASP A 106 -1.85 -5.67 2.28
C ASP A 106 -0.62 -5.88 1.40
N LEU A 107 0.58 -6.01 1.99
CA LEU A 107 1.83 -6.18 1.24
C LEU A 107 1.92 -7.58 0.64
N ILE A 108 1.56 -8.60 1.43
CA ILE A 108 1.67 -10.01 1.04
C ILE A 108 0.58 -10.85 1.73
N GLN A 109 0.16 -11.93 1.07
CA GLN A 109 -0.84 -12.85 1.62
C GLN A 109 -0.33 -13.53 2.90
N GLU A 110 -1.16 -13.54 3.95
CA GLU A 110 -0.92 -14.28 5.20
C GLU A 110 -0.63 -15.77 4.92
N GLY A 111 0.37 -16.32 5.62
CA GLY A 111 0.75 -17.73 5.52
C GLY A 111 -0.18 -18.66 6.32
N ALA A 112 -0.08 -19.97 6.08
CA ALA A 112 -0.82 -20.98 6.85
C ALA A 112 -0.35 -21.06 8.31
N THR A 113 0.88 -20.63 8.59
CA THR A 113 1.48 -20.59 9.93
C THR A 113 2.02 -19.19 10.27
N PHE A 114 2.33 -18.94 11.55
CA PHE A 114 3.00 -17.71 11.96
C PHE A 114 4.36 -17.55 11.28
N SER A 115 5.20 -18.59 11.33
CA SER A 115 6.55 -18.58 10.75
C SER A 115 6.53 -18.39 9.23
N GLU A 116 5.54 -18.95 8.54
CA GLU A 116 5.37 -18.68 7.10
C GLU A 116 4.97 -17.22 6.84
N SER A 117 4.11 -16.64 7.68
CA SER A 117 3.71 -15.23 7.56
C SER A 117 4.88 -14.29 7.83
N GLU A 118 5.72 -14.60 8.82
CA GLU A 118 6.97 -13.90 9.13
C GLU A 118 7.94 -13.95 7.95
N ALA A 119 8.25 -15.14 7.43
CA ALA A 119 9.16 -15.28 6.28
C ALA A 119 8.66 -14.55 5.01
N ARG A 120 7.34 -14.56 4.77
CA ARG A 120 6.72 -13.81 3.68
C ARG A 120 6.84 -12.30 3.88
N LEU A 121 6.56 -11.80 5.08
CA LEU A 121 6.68 -10.38 5.42
C LEU A 121 8.13 -9.89 5.29
N GLU A 122 9.11 -10.64 5.78
CA GLU A 122 10.53 -10.34 5.59
C GLU A 122 10.89 -10.26 4.09
N THR A 123 10.42 -11.22 3.30
CA THR A 123 10.68 -11.24 1.85
C THR A 123 10.13 -10.01 1.13
N ILE A 124 8.88 -9.63 1.40
CA ILE A 124 8.25 -8.49 0.70
C ILE A 124 8.77 -7.14 1.19
N THR A 125 9.10 -7.02 2.48
CA THR A 125 9.66 -5.78 3.05
C THR A 125 11.06 -5.50 2.53
N ASP A 126 11.91 -6.52 2.37
CA ASP A 126 13.22 -6.38 1.71
C ASP A 126 13.07 -5.89 0.26
N TYR A 127 12.11 -6.45 -0.48
CA TYR A 127 11.81 -6.00 -1.85
C TYR A 127 11.33 -4.55 -1.90
N ILE A 128 10.39 -4.17 -1.03
CA ILE A 128 9.86 -2.80 -0.93
C ILE A 128 10.95 -1.81 -0.53
N LYS A 129 11.87 -2.19 0.36
CA LYS A 129 13.03 -1.37 0.73
C LYS A 129 13.90 -1.04 -0.49
N GLY A 130 14.11 -2.01 -1.39
CA GLY A 130 14.75 -1.77 -2.68
C GLY A 130 13.99 -0.74 -3.53
N LYS A 131 12.65 -0.84 -3.60
CA LYS A 131 11.81 0.12 -4.33
C LYS A 131 11.84 1.52 -3.73
N GLN A 132 11.87 1.65 -2.40
CA GLN A 132 12.03 2.93 -1.72
C GLN A 132 13.37 3.57 -2.09
N ALA A 133 14.45 2.80 -2.12
CA ALA A 133 15.77 3.28 -2.52
C ALA A 133 15.82 3.72 -3.99
N GLU A 134 15.17 3.00 -4.90
CA GLU A 134 15.11 3.34 -6.33
C GLU A 134 14.26 4.59 -6.61
N SER A 135 13.14 4.75 -5.92
CA SER A 135 12.12 5.78 -6.23
C SER A 135 12.20 7.04 -5.36
N GLY A 136 12.79 6.95 -4.16
CA GLY A 136 12.72 7.99 -3.14
C GLY A 136 11.39 8.06 -2.37
N VAL A 137 10.41 7.20 -2.70
CA VAL A 137 9.15 7.07 -1.96
C VAL A 137 9.42 6.50 -0.57
N LYS A 138 8.70 7.02 0.43
CA LYS A 138 8.90 6.75 1.86
C LYS A 138 7.66 6.10 2.46
N LEU A 139 7.87 5.32 3.50
CA LEU A 139 6.78 4.84 4.34
C LEU A 139 6.35 5.98 5.27
N LEU A 140 5.05 6.29 5.30
CA LEU A 140 4.52 7.20 6.32
C LEU A 140 4.17 6.44 7.61
N TRP A 141 3.57 5.26 7.48
CA TRP A 141 3.33 4.33 8.58
C TRP A 141 2.95 2.94 8.05
N GLY A 142 3.31 1.90 8.80
CA GLY A 142 2.77 0.55 8.70
C GLY A 142 1.85 0.24 9.88
N THR A 143 1.00 -0.77 9.74
CA THR A 143 0.12 -1.25 10.81
C THR A 143 -0.20 -2.73 10.66
N ALA A 144 -0.79 -3.36 11.68
CA ALA A 144 -1.22 -4.75 11.64
C ALA A 144 -2.72 -4.87 11.34
N ASN A 145 -3.09 -5.68 10.34
CA ASN A 145 -4.49 -6.06 10.13
C ASN A 145 -4.90 -7.17 11.11
N CYS A 146 -5.20 -6.76 12.35
CA CYS A 146 -5.74 -7.64 13.39
C CYS A 146 -7.27 -7.66 13.40
N PHE A 147 -7.93 -7.63 12.23
CA PHE A 147 -9.39 -7.56 12.14
C PHE A 147 -10.01 -8.36 10.98
N SER A 148 -9.31 -8.61 9.88
CA SER A 148 -9.86 -9.35 8.73
C SER A 148 -9.90 -10.87 8.93
N ASN A 149 -8.87 -11.45 9.57
CA ASN A 149 -8.83 -12.90 9.77
C ASN A 149 -9.94 -13.33 10.76
N PRO A 150 -10.71 -14.41 10.49
CA PRO A 150 -11.80 -14.87 11.36
C PRO A 150 -11.40 -15.08 12.83
N ARG A 151 -10.12 -15.36 13.11
CA ARG A 151 -9.62 -15.47 14.49
C ARG A 151 -9.88 -14.21 15.33
N TYR A 152 -9.98 -13.04 14.69
CA TYR A 152 -10.19 -11.75 15.34
C TYR A 152 -11.67 -11.37 15.49
N MET A 153 -12.61 -12.26 15.19
CA MET A 153 -14.05 -11.96 15.25
C MET A 153 -14.55 -11.47 16.61
N ASN A 154 -13.84 -11.81 17.71
CA ASN A 154 -14.14 -11.36 19.07
C ASN A 154 -13.14 -10.30 19.59
N GLY A 155 -12.40 -9.65 18.68
CA GLY A 155 -11.37 -8.65 18.99
C GLY A 155 -9.95 -9.20 18.86
N ALA A 156 -8.97 -8.29 18.98
CA ALA A 156 -7.54 -8.59 18.96
C ALA A 156 -6.96 -8.54 20.38
N SER A 157 -6.51 -7.36 20.83
CA SER A 157 -6.06 -7.14 22.21
C SER A 157 -7.20 -7.28 23.24
N THR A 158 -8.44 -7.13 22.80
CA THR A 158 -9.65 -7.22 23.64
C THR A 158 -10.33 -8.58 23.55
N ASN A 159 -9.70 -9.57 22.90
CA ASN A 159 -10.30 -10.89 22.75
C ASN A 159 -10.41 -11.60 24.11
N PRO A 160 -11.53 -12.26 24.42
CA PRO A 160 -11.65 -13.07 25.63
C PRO A 160 -10.75 -14.31 25.64
N ASP A 161 -10.27 -14.78 24.48
CA ASP A 161 -9.27 -15.85 24.37
C ASP A 161 -7.84 -15.25 24.29
N PHE A 162 -7.03 -15.54 25.30
CA PHE A 162 -5.64 -15.07 25.38
C PHE A 162 -4.76 -15.59 24.23
N ASN A 163 -5.07 -16.74 23.63
CA ASN A 163 -4.33 -17.22 22.46
C ASN A 163 -4.48 -16.26 21.27
N VAL A 164 -5.65 -15.63 21.12
CA VAL A 164 -5.88 -14.62 20.09
C VAL A 164 -5.12 -13.33 20.42
N VAL A 165 -5.09 -12.93 21.69
CA VAL A 165 -4.28 -11.78 22.16
C VAL A 165 -2.80 -12.02 21.84
N ALA A 166 -2.28 -13.21 22.15
CA ALA A 166 -0.90 -13.57 21.86
C ALA A 166 -0.60 -13.60 20.35
N ARG A 167 -1.51 -14.14 19.53
CA ARG A 167 -1.38 -14.12 18.05
C ARG A 167 -1.36 -12.69 17.51
N ALA A 168 -2.25 -11.81 18.00
CA ALA A 168 -2.27 -10.40 17.64
C ALA A 168 -0.98 -9.69 18.06
N GLY A 169 -0.45 -9.97 19.26
CA GLY A 169 0.82 -9.43 19.73
C GLY A 169 2.00 -9.83 18.83
N GLY A 170 2.05 -11.09 18.40
CA GLY A 170 3.03 -11.55 17.41
C GLY A 170 2.91 -10.80 16.08
N GLN A 171 1.69 -10.64 15.56
CA GLN A 171 1.46 -9.92 14.30
C GLN A 171 1.82 -8.43 14.40
N VAL A 172 1.48 -7.77 15.51
CA VAL A 172 1.84 -6.37 15.78
C VAL A 172 3.36 -6.19 15.84
N LYS A 173 4.10 -7.13 16.45
CA LYS A 173 5.57 -7.13 16.39
C LYS A 173 6.07 -7.14 14.94
N LEU A 174 5.56 -8.06 14.11
CA LEU A 174 5.97 -8.14 12.70
C LEU A 174 5.67 -6.86 11.92
N ALA A 175 4.51 -6.24 12.16
CA ALA A 175 4.16 -4.97 11.52
C ALA A 175 5.06 -3.81 11.97
N ILE A 176 5.48 -3.79 13.25
CA ILE A 176 6.45 -2.81 13.77
C ILE A 176 7.82 -3.03 13.13
N ASP A 177 8.29 -4.26 13.02
CA ASP A 177 9.59 -4.54 12.39
C ASP A 177 9.60 -4.22 10.88
N ALA A 178 8.45 -4.33 10.23
CA ALA A 178 8.24 -3.95 8.83
C ALA A 178 8.18 -2.42 8.60
N THR A 179 8.05 -1.62 9.67
CA THR A 179 7.84 -0.15 9.61
C THR A 179 9.14 0.61 9.84
#